data_AF-A0A1Q6L3T1-F1
#
_entry.id   AF-A0A1Q6L3T1-F1
#
_cell.length_a   1.000
_cell.length_b   1.000
_cell.length_c   1.000
_cell.angle_alpha   90.00
_cell.angle_beta   90.00
_cell.angle_gamma   90.00
#
_symmetry.space_group_name_H-M   'P 1'
#
loop_
_entity.id
_entity.type
_entity.pdbx_description
1 polymer ?
#
loop_
_entity_poly.entity_id
_entity_poly.type
_entity_poly.pdbx_seq_one_letter_code
_entity_poly.pdbx_strand_id
1 'polypeptide(L)'
;MNDCTTSKLTRVTGKKISVKLKYGYTIDDFIRDFDCTKEEFIKFLQKNFEKTSYNRILAEAEKNYKKKNCNKKSSSLISENSVYTENKLITTVFDDVLVKQQSETQDNVSEEQPSETQLTSSSLIEEERLQNLKDEEKILRDGIISKENEHKNLIAKRKQLFKKLETQRSMMLQLRKTIEQRKKEVEEISAELISLSDEIVSVNSFLSTRRTDLLNIQNQIKELEKISVFIYENGEIDTDNFLIDIPETWNDVFENILRNEVVENLSIKQIKQIAKLIVLTSILHANSLEYELTFESENSQKAFYELDKAMS
;
A
#
# COMPACT_ATOMS: atom_id res chain seq x y z
N MET A 1 -12.72 16.84 11.72
CA MET A 1 -13.01 15.76 10.77
C MET A 1 -12.04 14.62 11.01
N ASN A 2 -12.55 13.49 11.48
CA ASN A 2 -12.04 12.12 11.29
C ASN A 2 -12.91 11.18 12.16
N ASP A 3 -14.18 11.04 11.78
CA ASP A 3 -15.03 9.97 12.28
C ASP A 3 -14.68 8.69 11.52
N CYS A 4 -13.79 7.88 12.10
CA CYS A 4 -13.62 6.49 11.70
C CYS A 4 -14.72 5.65 12.39
N THR A 5 -15.95 5.77 11.89
CA THR A 5 -17.10 4.99 12.36
C THR A 5 -17.20 3.67 11.61
N THR A 6 -16.33 2.71 11.95
CA THR A 6 -16.52 1.30 11.54
C THR A 6 -16.28 0.27 12.66
N SER A 7 -16.10 0.67 13.92
CA SER A 7 -16.07 -0.31 15.01
C SER A 7 -17.48 -0.84 15.34
N LYS A 8 -17.66 -2.17 15.36
CA LYS A 8 -18.94 -2.82 15.74
C LYS A 8 -19.20 -2.78 17.26
N LEU A 9 -18.46 -1.95 17.99
CA LEU A 9 -18.51 -1.78 19.44
C LEU A 9 -19.87 -1.24 19.92
N THR A 10 -20.61 -0.53 19.06
CA THR A 10 -21.95 -0.01 19.36
C THR A 10 -22.99 -1.10 19.67
N ARG A 11 -22.74 -2.36 19.28
CA ARG A 11 -23.64 -3.50 19.53
C ARG A 11 -23.20 -4.40 20.70
N VAL A 12 -22.24 -3.97 21.51
CA VAL A 12 -21.66 -4.79 22.58
C VAL A 12 -22.36 -4.52 23.90
N THR A 13 -23.00 -5.55 24.47
CA THR A 13 -23.63 -5.49 25.79
C THR A 13 -22.79 -6.22 26.84
N GLY A 14 -22.95 -5.84 28.11
CA GLY A 14 -22.28 -6.52 29.22
C GLY A 14 -22.55 -8.03 29.26
N LYS A 15 -23.80 -8.44 28.98
CA LYS A 15 -24.18 -9.86 28.86
C LYS A 15 -23.36 -10.59 27.79
N LYS A 16 -23.15 -9.95 26.63
CA LYS A 16 -22.36 -10.53 25.53
C LYS A 16 -20.89 -10.71 25.93
N ILE A 17 -20.31 -9.73 26.62
CA ILE A 17 -18.93 -9.82 27.15
C ILE A 17 -18.83 -10.93 28.20
N SER A 18 -19.72 -10.96 29.19
CA SER A 18 -19.70 -11.97 30.26
C SER A 18 -19.84 -13.39 29.72
N VAL A 19 -20.74 -13.60 28.75
CA VAL A 19 -20.93 -14.89 28.10
C VAL A 19 -19.66 -15.31 27.36
N LYS A 20 -19.04 -14.41 26.58
CA LYS A 20 -17.80 -14.70 25.86
C LYS A 20 -16.61 -14.96 26.78
N LEU A 21 -16.48 -14.24 27.89
CA LEU A 21 -15.45 -14.50 28.91
C LEU A 21 -15.59 -15.88 29.54
N LYS A 22 -16.84 -16.32 29.83
CA LYS A 22 -17.12 -17.69 30.30
C LYS A 22 -16.68 -18.74 29.29
N TYR A 23 -16.79 -18.45 27.99
CA TYR A 23 -16.30 -19.29 26.90
C TYR A 23 -14.79 -19.17 26.63
N GLY A 24 -14.02 -18.53 27.52
CA GLY A 24 -12.56 -18.49 27.40
C GLY A 24 -12.03 -17.42 26.46
N TYR A 25 -12.83 -16.40 26.11
CA TYR A 25 -12.35 -15.30 25.28
C TYR A 25 -11.23 -14.52 25.98
N THR A 26 -10.22 -14.18 25.19
CA THR A 26 -9.13 -13.26 25.52
C THR A 26 -9.40 -11.88 24.91
N ILE A 27 -8.57 -10.89 25.25
CA ILE A 27 -8.66 -9.56 24.64
C ILE A 27 -8.51 -9.64 23.12
N ASP A 28 -7.58 -10.46 22.61
CA ASP A 28 -7.36 -10.63 21.17
C ASP A 28 -8.57 -11.26 20.45
N ASP A 29 -9.32 -12.11 21.15
CA ASP A 29 -10.55 -12.71 20.62
C ASP A 29 -11.66 -11.65 20.49
N PHE A 30 -11.76 -10.72 21.43
CA PHE A 30 -12.71 -9.61 21.37
C PHE A 30 -12.36 -8.58 20.29
N ILE A 31 -11.08 -8.20 20.20
CA ILE A 31 -10.54 -7.32 19.14
C ILE A 31 -10.93 -7.86 17.76
N ARG A 32 -10.74 -9.16 17.54
CA ARG A 32 -11.07 -9.83 16.28
C ARG A 32 -12.56 -9.93 16.00
N ASP A 33 -13.37 -10.21 17.03
CA ASP A 33 -14.82 -10.37 16.86
C ASP A 33 -15.54 -9.03 16.63
N PHE A 34 -15.02 -7.94 17.22
CA PHE A 34 -15.61 -6.61 17.09
C PHE A 34 -14.95 -5.73 16.04
N ASP A 35 -13.92 -6.24 15.36
CA ASP A 35 -13.18 -5.56 14.31
C ASP A 35 -12.74 -4.16 14.76
N CYS A 36 -11.98 -4.15 15.85
CA CYS A 36 -11.50 -2.93 16.50
C CYS A 36 -10.07 -3.12 16.98
N THR A 37 -9.36 -2.03 17.21
CA THR A 37 -8.03 -2.05 17.83
C THR A 37 -8.12 -2.33 19.33
N LYS A 38 -6.98 -2.72 19.93
CA LYS A 38 -6.89 -2.94 21.37
C LYS A 38 -7.24 -1.66 22.13
N GLU A 39 -6.73 -0.53 21.67
CA GLU A 39 -6.91 0.79 22.28
C GLU A 39 -8.39 1.20 22.23
N GLU A 40 -9.08 0.96 21.12
CA GLU A 40 -10.51 1.22 20.98
C GLU A 40 -11.34 0.32 21.90
N PHE A 41 -11.01 -0.97 21.98
CA PHE A 41 -11.71 -1.90 22.87
C PHE A 41 -11.55 -1.52 24.34
N ILE A 42 -10.33 -1.17 24.77
CA ILE A 42 -10.07 -0.74 26.14
C ILE A 42 -10.79 0.57 26.46
N LYS A 43 -10.73 1.57 25.57
CA LYS A 43 -11.50 2.83 25.73
C LYS A 43 -12.99 2.58 25.80
N PHE A 44 -13.52 1.65 25.00
CA PHE A 44 -14.92 1.25 25.06
C PHE A 44 -15.28 0.64 26.41
N LEU A 45 -14.46 -0.29 26.93
CA LEU A 45 -14.74 -0.92 28.22
C LEU A 45 -14.68 0.10 29.36
N GLN A 46 -13.71 1.02 29.35
CA GLN A 46 -13.61 2.09 30.36
C GLN A 46 -14.81 3.05 30.34
N LYS A 47 -15.34 3.34 29.14
CA LYS A 47 -16.48 4.26 28.98
C LYS A 47 -17.83 3.63 29.35
N ASN A 48 -17.99 2.32 29.14
CA ASN A 48 -19.30 1.65 29.23
C ASN A 48 -19.46 0.74 30.45
N PHE A 49 -18.41 0.49 31.23
CA PHE A 49 -18.45 -0.38 32.41
C PHE A 49 -17.90 0.35 33.64
N GLU A 50 -18.49 0.06 34.79
CA GLU A 50 -17.97 0.52 36.08
C GLU A 50 -16.55 -0.04 36.29
N LYS A 51 -15.69 0.72 36.98
CA LYS A 51 -14.27 0.40 37.20
C LYS A 51 -14.05 -1.03 37.75
N THR A 52 -14.92 -1.47 38.66
CA THR A 52 -14.94 -2.83 39.22
C THR A 52 -15.19 -3.90 38.16
N SER A 53 -16.21 -3.69 37.33
CA SER A 53 -16.59 -4.59 36.22
C SER A 53 -15.56 -4.59 35.10
N TYR A 54 -15.03 -3.42 34.73
CA TYR A 54 -13.94 -3.25 33.78
C TYR A 54 -12.71 -4.07 34.19
N ASN A 55 -12.26 -3.90 35.43
CA ASN A 55 -11.09 -4.64 35.95
C ASN A 55 -11.35 -6.14 35.98
N ARG A 56 -12.57 -6.57 36.33
CA ARG A 56 -12.95 -8.00 36.30
C ARG A 56 -12.91 -8.57 34.90
N ILE A 57 -13.42 -7.85 33.90
CA ILE A 57 -13.39 -8.24 32.49
C ILE A 57 -11.95 -8.45 32.02
N LEU A 58 -11.05 -7.50 32.33
CA LEU A 58 -9.64 -7.63 31.98
C LEU A 58 -8.97 -8.80 32.72
N ALA A 59 -9.22 -8.97 34.01
CA ALA A 59 -8.64 -10.04 34.80
C ALA A 59 -9.12 -11.43 34.31
N GLU A 60 -10.40 -11.59 33.95
CA GLU A 60 -10.91 -12.84 33.37
C GLU A 60 -10.33 -13.10 31.98
N ALA A 61 -10.24 -12.08 31.13
CA ALA A 61 -9.63 -12.20 29.80
C ALA A 61 -8.14 -12.58 29.89
N GLU A 62 -7.40 -12.00 30.84
CA GLU A 62 -6.00 -12.31 31.10
C GLU A 62 -5.83 -13.71 31.71
N LYS A 63 -6.73 -14.12 32.62
CA LYS A 63 -6.78 -15.49 33.14
C LYS A 63 -7.01 -16.50 32.01
N ASN A 64 -7.88 -16.18 31.07
CA ASN A 64 -8.13 -17.00 29.88
C ASN A 64 -6.90 -17.06 28.97
N TYR A 65 -6.21 -15.94 28.77
CA TYR A 65 -4.96 -15.87 28.00
C TYR A 65 -3.87 -16.76 28.63
N LYS A 66 -3.66 -16.64 29.94
CA LYS A 66 -2.72 -17.47 30.70
C LYS A 66 -3.09 -18.95 30.63
N LYS A 67 -4.36 -19.33 30.77
CA LYS A 67 -4.80 -20.73 30.59
C LYS A 67 -4.51 -21.26 29.19
N LYS A 68 -4.74 -20.46 28.14
CA LYS A 68 -4.43 -20.83 26.75
C LYS A 68 -2.93 -20.97 26.51
N ASN A 69 -2.08 -20.21 27.19
CA ASN A 69 -0.62 -20.23 26.98
C ASN A 69 0.15 -21.15 27.95
N CYS A 70 -0.33 -21.41 29.17
CA CYS A 70 0.29 -22.41 30.07
C CYS A 70 0.16 -23.82 29.49
N ASN A 71 -0.94 -24.14 28.81
CA ASN A 71 -1.10 -25.41 28.09
C ASN A 71 -0.16 -25.55 26.87
N LYS A 72 0.53 -24.48 26.44
CA LYS A 72 1.55 -24.55 25.38
C LYS A 72 2.95 -24.90 25.90
N LYS A 73 3.25 -24.69 27.19
CA LYS A 73 4.60 -24.97 27.74
C LYS A 73 4.85 -26.45 28.06
N SER A 74 3.82 -27.27 28.21
CA SER A 74 3.94 -28.74 28.36
C SER A 74 3.72 -29.52 27.06
N SER A 75 3.54 -28.83 25.93
CA SER A 75 3.23 -29.42 24.62
C SER A 75 4.04 -28.73 23.52
N SER A 76 5.36 -28.66 23.71
CA SER A 76 6.28 -28.37 22.59
C SER A 76 6.40 -29.61 21.72
N LEU A 77 5.35 -29.87 20.92
CA LEU A 77 5.24 -30.74 19.74
C LEU A 77 3.73 -30.77 19.41
N ILE A 78 3.37 -30.53 18.14
CA ILE A 78 2.00 -30.46 17.58
C ILE A 78 1.34 -29.06 17.66
N SER A 79 1.71 -28.22 16.69
CA SER A 79 0.96 -27.03 16.25
C SER A 79 -0.25 -27.47 15.41
N GLU A 80 -1.33 -27.94 16.05
CA GLU A 80 -2.55 -28.30 15.33
C GLU A 80 -3.79 -28.46 16.24
N ASN A 81 -4.02 -27.61 17.25
CA ASN A 81 -5.12 -27.86 18.22
C ASN A 81 -5.83 -26.63 18.80
N SER A 82 -6.28 -25.68 17.95
CA SER A 82 -7.33 -24.71 18.37
C SER A 82 -8.70 -24.93 17.73
N VAL A 83 -8.82 -25.91 16.82
CA VAL A 83 -10.09 -26.27 16.16
C VAL A 83 -10.77 -27.46 16.85
N TYR A 84 -10.00 -28.35 17.49
CA TYR A 84 -10.53 -29.49 18.24
C TYR A 84 -11.33 -29.09 19.49
N THR A 85 -10.98 -28.00 20.15
CA THR A 85 -11.67 -27.53 21.37
C THR A 85 -13.03 -26.89 21.06
N GLU A 86 -13.17 -26.24 19.91
CA GLU A 86 -14.44 -25.65 19.45
C GLU A 86 -15.39 -26.73 18.95
N ASN A 87 -14.86 -27.76 18.28
CA ASN A 87 -15.64 -28.93 17.85
C ASN A 87 -16.16 -29.76 19.04
N LYS A 88 -15.39 -29.93 20.11
CA LYS A 88 -15.85 -30.65 21.33
C LYS A 88 -16.94 -29.88 22.08
N LEU A 89 -16.84 -28.55 22.16
CA LEU A 89 -17.81 -27.68 22.85
C LEU A 89 -19.14 -27.55 22.10
N ILE A 90 -19.12 -27.52 20.76
CA ILE A 90 -20.35 -27.46 19.96
C ILE A 90 -21.07 -28.81 19.98
N THR A 91 -20.35 -29.93 19.98
CA THR A 91 -20.98 -31.27 20.08
C THR A 91 -21.71 -31.44 21.42
N THR A 92 -21.10 -30.99 22.53
CA THR A 92 -21.71 -31.09 23.87
C THR A 92 -22.94 -30.19 24.07
N VAL A 93 -22.97 -29.01 23.43
CA VAL A 93 -24.11 -28.07 23.57
C VAL A 93 -25.38 -28.56 22.86
N PHE A 94 -25.24 -29.41 21.84
CA PHE A 94 -26.39 -29.92 21.09
C PHE A 94 -26.90 -31.29 21.56
N ASP A 95 -26.10 -32.05 22.31
CA ASP A 95 -26.54 -33.33 22.92
C ASP A 95 -27.22 -33.12 24.28
N ASP A 96 -26.87 -32.07 25.05
CA ASP A 96 -27.52 -31.73 26.34
C ASP A 96 -29.00 -31.32 26.21
N VAL A 97 -29.46 -30.99 25.00
CA VAL A 97 -30.86 -30.67 24.71
C VAL A 97 -31.73 -31.93 24.67
N LEU A 98 -31.15 -33.12 24.51
CA LEU A 98 -31.89 -34.38 24.34
C LEU A 98 -32.30 -35.06 25.66
N VAL A 99 -31.72 -34.69 26.81
CA VAL A 99 -31.83 -35.49 28.06
C VAL A 99 -32.91 -34.98 29.03
N LYS A 100 -33.51 -33.80 28.81
CA LYS A 100 -34.36 -33.13 29.82
C LYS A 100 -35.89 -33.32 29.71
N GLN A 101 -36.41 -34.15 28.80
CA GLN A 101 -37.87 -34.22 28.55
C GLN A 101 -38.55 -35.56 28.89
N GLN A 102 -37.95 -36.44 29.70
CA GLN A 102 -38.61 -37.68 30.11
C GLN A 102 -38.47 -37.93 31.60
N SER A 103 -39.35 -37.30 32.38
CA SER A 103 -39.86 -37.87 33.64
C SER A 103 -40.91 -36.92 34.20
N GLU A 104 -42.18 -37.28 34.08
CA GLU A 104 -43.21 -37.05 35.11
C GLU A 104 -44.56 -37.53 34.58
N THR A 105 -44.95 -38.75 34.95
CA THR A 105 -46.36 -39.09 35.13
C THR A 105 -46.45 -40.04 36.32
N GLN A 106 -47.03 -39.52 37.41
CA GLN A 106 -47.36 -40.27 38.61
C GLN A 106 -48.60 -41.11 38.36
N ASP A 107 -48.52 -42.37 38.78
CA ASP A 107 -49.66 -43.25 39.04
C ASP A 107 -50.55 -42.65 40.13
N ASN A 108 -51.86 -42.78 39.95
CA ASN A 108 -52.75 -42.99 41.08
C ASN A 108 -53.93 -43.87 40.68
N VAL A 109 -54.00 -45.02 41.34
CA VAL A 109 -55.06 -46.02 41.29
C VAL A 109 -56.12 -45.65 42.32
N SER A 110 -57.40 -45.85 42.00
CA SER A 110 -58.43 -46.21 42.99
C SER A 110 -59.55 -46.99 42.30
N GLU A 111 -59.78 -48.18 42.83
CA GLU A 111 -60.87 -49.09 42.50
C GLU A 111 -62.20 -48.58 43.07
N GLU A 112 -63.32 -48.88 42.39
CA GLU A 112 -64.49 -49.52 43.00
C GLU A 112 -65.51 -49.94 41.91
N GLN A 113 -65.96 -51.20 42.00
CA GLN A 113 -67.00 -51.88 41.21
C GLN A 113 -68.34 -51.90 42.01
N PRO A 114 -69.45 -52.52 41.53
CA PRO A 114 -70.23 -52.28 40.31
C PRO A 114 -71.75 -52.22 40.63
N SER A 115 -72.63 -52.00 39.64
CA SER A 115 -73.99 -52.58 39.69
C SER A 115 -74.62 -52.70 38.31
N GLU A 116 -75.09 -53.90 38.02
CA GLU A 116 -75.67 -54.44 36.79
C GLU A 116 -76.95 -53.72 36.36
N THR A 117 -77.14 -53.52 35.05
CA THR A 117 -78.33 -53.93 34.26
C THR A 117 -78.04 -53.67 32.78
N GLN A 118 -78.46 -54.57 31.88
CA GLN A 118 -78.51 -54.48 30.40
C GLN A 118 -77.36 -55.19 29.63
N LEU A 119 -77.63 -56.45 29.23
CA LEU A 119 -76.69 -57.38 28.61
C LEU A 119 -76.79 -57.47 27.06
N THR A 120 -77.48 -56.55 26.39
CA THR A 120 -77.56 -56.56 24.91
C THR A 120 -77.27 -55.21 24.24
N SER A 121 -77.40 -54.09 24.95
CA SER A 121 -77.01 -52.74 24.47
C SER A 121 -75.57 -52.38 24.81
N SER A 122 -75.01 -52.95 25.87
CA SER A 122 -73.64 -52.69 26.37
C SER A 122 -72.54 -53.22 25.45
N SER A 123 -72.74 -54.41 24.86
CA SER A 123 -71.77 -55.04 23.95
C SER A 123 -71.54 -54.21 22.67
N LEU A 124 -72.57 -53.56 22.13
CA LEU A 124 -72.44 -52.71 20.93
C LEU A 124 -71.71 -51.40 21.24
N ILE A 125 -71.91 -50.84 22.44
CA ILE A 125 -71.25 -49.62 22.91
C ILE A 125 -69.75 -49.88 23.17
N GLU A 126 -69.41 -51.04 23.72
CA GLU A 126 -68.01 -51.43 23.93
C GLU A 126 -67.28 -51.70 22.60
N GLU A 127 -67.97 -52.26 21.61
CA GLU A 127 -67.41 -52.53 20.29
C GLU A 127 -67.18 -51.24 19.48
N GLU A 128 -68.11 -50.27 19.56
CA GLU A 128 -67.94 -48.93 19.01
C GLU A 128 -66.78 -48.17 19.70
N ARG A 129 -66.66 -48.27 21.03
CA ARG A 129 -65.56 -47.68 21.78
C ARG A 129 -64.21 -48.30 21.40
N LEU A 130 -64.14 -49.61 21.22
CA LEU A 130 -62.94 -50.30 20.76
C LEU A 130 -62.54 -49.84 19.35
N GLN A 131 -63.50 -49.67 18.45
CA GLN A 131 -63.24 -49.20 17.10
C GLN A 131 -62.72 -47.75 17.10
N ASN A 132 -63.33 -46.86 17.89
CA ASN A 132 -62.85 -45.48 18.05
C ASN A 132 -61.42 -45.43 18.59
N LEU A 133 -61.08 -46.27 19.57
CA LEU A 133 -59.72 -46.37 20.10
C LEU A 133 -58.72 -46.91 19.07
N LYS A 134 -59.11 -47.87 18.23
CA LYS A 134 -58.27 -48.36 17.13
C LYS A 134 -58.03 -47.29 16.07
N ASP A 135 -59.04 -46.48 15.75
CA ASP A 135 -58.92 -45.39 14.79
C ASP A 135 -58.05 -44.25 15.35
N GLU A 136 -58.21 -43.90 16.62
CA GLU A 136 -57.36 -42.92 17.32
C GLU A 136 -55.89 -43.40 17.39
N GLU A 137 -55.68 -44.67 17.72
CA GLU A 137 -54.36 -45.28 17.75
C GLU A 137 -53.68 -45.25 16.38
N LYS A 138 -54.43 -45.55 15.30
CA LYS A 138 -53.94 -45.47 13.94
C LYS A 138 -53.52 -44.03 13.57
N ILE A 139 -54.35 -43.04 13.91
CA ILE A 139 -54.03 -41.61 13.68
C ILE A 139 -52.74 -41.22 14.42
N LEU A 140 -52.59 -41.66 15.67
CA LEU A 140 -51.39 -41.40 16.47
C LEU A 140 -50.16 -42.07 15.87
N ARG A 141 -50.24 -43.34 15.46
CA ARG A 141 -49.14 -44.05 14.79
C ARG A 141 -48.69 -43.33 13.52
N ASP A 142 -49.63 -42.95 12.67
CA ASP A 142 -49.33 -42.24 11.42
C ASP A 142 -48.68 -40.87 11.70
N GLY A 143 -49.16 -40.16 12.73
CA GLY A 143 -48.58 -38.91 13.22
C GLY A 143 -47.13 -39.06 13.70
N ILE A 144 -46.85 -40.13 14.46
CA ILE A 144 -45.50 -40.44 14.97
C ILE A 144 -44.56 -40.74 13.79
N ILE A 145 -44.96 -41.62 12.86
CA ILE A 145 -44.13 -41.98 11.69
C ILE A 145 -43.80 -40.74 10.84
N SER A 146 -44.78 -39.86 10.63
CA SER A 146 -44.57 -38.60 9.92
C SER A 146 -43.53 -37.71 10.61
N LYS A 147 -43.63 -37.55 11.94
CA LYS A 147 -42.69 -36.74 12.73
C LYS A 147 -41.30 -37.36 12.83
N GLU A 148 -41.19 -38.68 12.92
CA GLU A 148 -39.90 -39.39 12.89
C GLU A 148 -39.17 -39.18 11.57
N ASN A 149 -39.90 -39.21 10.45
CA ASN A 149 -39.34 -38.89 9.14
C ASN A 149 -38.89 -37.43 9.03
N GLU A 150 -39.69 -36.49 9.53
CA GLU A 150 -39.31 -35.06 9.60
C GLU A 150 -38.02 -34.89 10.42
N HIS A 151 -37.94 -35.51 11.60
CA HIS A 151 -36.77 -35.46 12.46
C HIS A 151 -35.52 -36.04 11.79
N LYS A 152 -35.63 -37.18 11.11
CA LYS A 152 -34.54 -37.79 10.34
C LYS A 152 -34.02 -36.84 9.25
N ASN A 153 -34.92 -36.18 8.53
CA ASN A 153 -34.58 -35.20 7.50
C ASN A 153 -33.89 -33.96 8.09
N LEU A 154 -34.36 -33.46 9.22
CA LEU A 154 -33.73 -32.34 9.93
C LEU A 154 -32.32 -32.68 10.41
N ILE A 155 -32.09 -33.89 10.93
CA ILE A 155 -30.75 -34.37 11.31
C ILE A 155 -29.82 -34.41 10.10
N ALA A 156 -30.29 -34.95 8.96
CA ALA A 156 -29.49 -35.01 7.73
C ALA A 156 -29.10 -33.61 7.24
N LYS A 157 -30.06 -32.67 7.23
CA LYS A 157 -29.82 -31.27 6.86
C LYS A 157 -28.84 -30.58 7.81
N ARG A 158 -28.96 -30.81 9.12
CA ARG A 158 -28.01 -30.31 10.13
C ARG A 158 -26.59 -30.78 9.85
N LYS A 159 -26.38 -32.08 9.60
CA LYS A 159 -25.07 -32.65 9.26
C LYS A 159 -24.48 -32.01 8.00
N GLN A 160 -25.30 -31.80 6.96
CA GLN A 160 -24.84 -31.16 5.72
C GLN A 160 -24.42 -29.70 5.95
N LEU A 161 -25.18 -28.92 6.73
CA LEU A 161 -24.84 -27.54 7.05
C LEU A 161 -23.53 -27.44 7.84
N PHE A 162 -23.30 -28.35 8.78
CA PHE A 162 -22.04 -28.42 9.52
C PHE A 162 -20.84 -28.61 8.60
N LYS A 163 -20.91 -29.58 7.67
CA LYS A 163 -19.83 -29.81 6.69
C LYS A 163 -19.57 -28.58 5.80
N LYS A 164 -20.65 -27.91 5.36
CA LYS A 164 -20.53 -26.66 4.58
C LYS A 164 -19.84 -25.57 5.40
N LEU A 165 -20.22 -25.39 6.66
CA LEU A 165 -19.62 -24.40 7.55
C LEU A 165 -18.13 -24.65 7.79
N GLU A 166 -17.75 -25.90 8.02
CA GLU A 166 -16.35 -26.29 8.22
C GLU A 166 -15.49 -26.02 6.98
N THR A 167 -16.02 -26.32 5.79
CA THR A 167 -15.37 -26.01 4.51
C THR A 167 -15.14 -24.51 4.35
N GLN A 168 -16.17 -23.69 4.63
CA GLN A 168 -16.06 -22.23 4.54
C GLN A 168 -15.06 -21.65 5.54
N ARG A 169 -15.01 -22.19 6.77
CA ARG A 169 -14.02 -21.80 7.77
C ARG A 169 -12.59 -22.11 7.32
N SER A 170 -12.37 -23.27 6.71
CA SER A 170 -11.06 -23.64 6.16
C SER A 170 -10.62 -22.68 5.05
N MET A 171 -11.53 -22.36 4.11
CA MET A 171 -11.27 -21.38 3.04
C MET A 171 -10.92 -20.00 3.59
N MET A 172 -11.67 -19.51 4.59
CA MET A 172 -11.35 -18.24 5.25
C MET A 172 -9.96 -18.23 5.89
N LEU A 173 -9.53 -19.35 6.49
CA LEU A 173 -8.21 -19.45 7.10
C LEU A 173 -7.10 -19.36 6.04
N GLN A 174 -7.30 -20.03 4.89
CA GLN A 174 -6.38 -19.96 3.76
C GLN A 174 -6.31 -18.54 3.21
N LEU A 175 -7.45 -17.89 2.96
CA LEU A 175 -7.51 -16.50 2.50
C LEU A 175 -6.77 -15.55 3.45
N ARG A 176 -6.94 -15.72 4.77
CA ARG A 176 -6.22 -14.92 5.75
C ARG A 176 -4.70 -15.07 5.65
N LYS A 177 -4.20 -16.31 5.46
CA LYS A 177 -2.76 -16.56 5.26
C LYS A 177 -2.27 -15.88 4.00
N THR A 178 -3.02 -15.98 2.90
CA THR A 178 -2.67 -15.32 1.64
C THR A 178 -2.64 -13.80 1.77
N ILE A 179 -3.62 -13.19 2.44
CA ILE A 179 -3.65 -11.74 2.68
C ILE A 179 -2.42 -11.29 3.47
N GLU A 180 -2.06 -12.00 4.54
CA GLU A 180 -0.89 -11.65 5.35
C GLU A 180 0.41 -11.73 4.53
N GLN A 181 0.55 -12.78 3.71
CA GLN A 181 1.70 -12.93 2.84
C GLN A 181 1.78 -11.80 1.80
N ARG A 182 0.66 -11.46 1.13
CA ARG A 182 0.62 -10.35 0.18
C ARG A 182 0.91 -9.00 0.82
N LYS A 183 0.45 -8.80 2.05
CA LYS A 183 0.76 -7.58 2.81
C LYS A 183 2.26 -7.43 3.03
N LYS A 184 2.94 -8.51 3.42
CA LYS A 184 4.40 -8.51 3.58
C LYS A 184 5.13 -8.21 2.27
N GLU A 185 4.71 -8.82 1.16
CA GLU A 185 5.29 -8.56 -0.16
C GLU A 185 5.14 -7.08 -0.57
N VAL A 186 3.97 -6.47 -0.30
CA VAL A 186 3.75 -5.04 -0.57
C VAL A 186 4.67 -4.15 0.27
N GLU A 187 4.85 -4.47 1.55
CA GLU A 187 5.77 -3.74 2.44
C GLU A 187 7.22 -3.83 1.93
N GLU A 188 7.68 -5.02 1.53
CA GLU A 188 9.02 -5.23 0.96
C GLU A 188 9.21 -4.42 -0.34
N ILE A 189 8.27 -4.51 -1.30
CA ILE A 189 8.32 -3.73 -2.55
C ILE A 189 8.30 -2.22 -2.29
N SER A 190 7.50 -1.77 -1.32
CA SER A 190 7.41 -0.35 -0.99
C SER A 190 8.73 0.21 -0.43
N ALA A 191 9.45 -0.58 0.38
CA ALA A 191 10.75 -0.19 0.91
C ALA A 191 11.80 -0.10 -0.20
N GLU A 192 11.81 -1.05 -1.14
CA GLU A 192 12.70 -1.03 -2.31
C GLU A 192 12.44 0.20 -3.19
N LEU A 193 11.17 0.55 -3.43
CA LEU A 193 10.80 1.74 -4.21
C LEU A 193 11.29 3.05 -3.57
N ILE A 194 11.18 3.16 -2.25
CA ILE A 194 11.68 4.34 -1.52
C ILE A 194 13.19 4.44 -1.68
N SER A 195 13.92 3.34 -1.44
CA SER A 195 15.38 3.32 -1.60
C SER A 195 15.82 3.70 -3.01
N LEU A 196 15.14 3.18 -4.04
CA LEU A 196 15.44 3.49 -5.43
C LEU A 196 15.15 4.96 -5.75
N SER A 197 14.08 5.52 -5.19
CA SER A 197 13.73 6.93 -5.36
C SER A 197 14.81 7.84 -4.76
N ASP A 198 15.31 7.52 -3.57
CA ASP A 198 16.40 8.25 -2.94
C ASP A 198 17.69 8.19 -3.76
N GLU A 199 18.01 7.03 -4.34
CA GLU A 199 19.17 6.83 -5.20
C GLU A 199 19.05 7.66 -6.49
N ILE A 200 17.87 7.69 -7.11
CA ILE A 200 17.57 8.55 -8.27
C ILE A 200 17.78 10.03 -7.93
N VAL A 201 17.30 10.49 -6.78
CA VAL A 201 17.49 11.89 -6.34
C VAL A 201 18.98 12.20 -6.16
N SER A 202 19.73 11.29 -5.52
CA SER A 202 21.17 11.43 -5.33
C SER A 202 21.91 11.53 -6.68
N VAL A 203 21.65 10.61 -7.61
CA VAL A 203 22.25 10.62 -8.95
C VAL A 203 21.89 11.89 -9.72
N ASN A 204 20.63 12.33 -9.67
CA ASN A 204 20.20 13.56 -10.34
C ASN A 204 20.89 14.80 -9.78
N SER A 205 21.06 14.87 -8.45
CA SER A 205 21.78 15.97 -7.82
C SER A 205 23.24 16.01 -8.26
N PHE A 206 23.91 14.85 -8.30
CA PHE A 206 25.28 14.72 -8.79
C PHE A 206 25.40 15.14 -10.26
N LEU A 207 24.50 14.65 -11.13
CA LEU A 207 24.50 15.01 -12.54
C LEU A 207 24.26 16.51 -12.76
N SER A 208 23.38 17.12 -11.97
CA SER A 208 23.14 18.56 -12.05
C SER A 208 24.41 19.35 -11.72
N THR A 209 25.08 19.02 -10.61
CA THR A 209 26.35 19.67 -10.23
C THR A 209 27.40 19.48 -11.32
N ARG A 210 27.59 18.25 -11.82
CA ARG A 210 28.60 17.97 -12.85
C ARG A 210 28.33 18.66 -14.17
N ARG A 211 27.07 18.84 -14.56
CA ARG A 211 26.73 19.62 -15.76
C ARG A 211 27.10 21.09 -15.59
N THR A 212 26.86 21.67 -14.42
CA THR A 212 27.28 23.05 -14.12
C THR A 212 28.79 23.18 -14.11
N ASP A 213 29.51 22.24 -13.46
CA ASP A 213 30.98 22.20 -13.46
C ASP A 213 31.52 22.14 -14.89
N LEU A 214 30.96 21.24 -15.72
CA LEU A 214 31.36 21.07 -17.10
C LEU A 214 31.17 22.35 -17.91
N LEU A 215 30.02 23.01 -17.79
CA LEU A 215 29.74 24.26 -18.49
C LEU A 215 30.72 25.37 -18.06
N ASN A 216 31.02 25.45 -16.76
CA ASN A 216 32.00 26.40 -16.24
C ASN A 216 33.40 26.14 -16.83
N ILE A 217 33.86 24.89 -16.84
CA ILE A 217 35.14 24.52 -17.43
C ILE A 217 35.16 24.81 -18.94
N GLN A 218 34.08 24.51 -19.65
CA GLN A 218 33.97 24.83 -21.09
C GLN A 218 34.07 26.32 -21.36
N ASN A 219 33.45 27.17 -20.53
CA ASN A 219 33.56 28.62 -20.65
C ASN A 219 34.99 29.09 -20.35
N GLN A 220 35.63 28.56 -19.30
CA GLN A 220 37.03 28.86 -18.99
C GLN A 220 37.97 28.46 -20.12
N ILE A 221 37.74 27.29 -20.74
CA ILE A 221 38.51 26.86 -21.92
C ILE A 221 38.34 27.86 -23.05
N LYS A 222 37.11 28.27 -23.38
CA LYS A 222 36.86 29.26 -24.43
C LYS A 222 37.54 30.60 -24.16
N GLU A 223 37.48 31.09 -22.92
CA GLU A 223 38.16 32.33 -22.53
C GLU A 223 39.68 32.22 -22.70
N LEU A 224 40.27 31.07 -22.37
CA LEU A 224 41.70 30.83 -22.50
C LEU A 224 42.14 30.54 -23.95
N GLU A 225 41.26 29.96 -24.77
CA GLU A 225 41.47 29.73 -26.20
C GLU A 225 41.27 31.01 -27.04
N LYS A 226 40.70 32.06 -26.45
CA LYS A 226 40.50 33.35 -27.12
C LYS A 226 41.83 33.95 -27.54
N ILE A 227 41.96 34.26 -28.83
CA ILE A 227 43.19 34.81 -29.39
C ILE A 227 43.20 36.33 -29.19
N SER A 228 44.11 36.83 -28.36
CA SER A 228 44.35 38.27 -28.20
C SER A 228 45.27 38.77 -29.31
N VAL A 229 44.77 39.72 -30.10
CA VAL A 229 45.51 40.39 -31.16
C VAL A 229 45.75 41.85 -30.73
N PHE A 230 47.01 42.24 -30.61
CA PHE A 230 47.45 43.58 -30.27
C PHE A 230 47.92 44.32 -31.52
N ILE A 231 47.41 45.54 -31.71
CA ILE A 231 47.69 46.38 -32.87
C ILE A 231 48.38 47.66 -32.41
N TYR A 232 49.69 47.73 -32.65
CA TYR A 232 50.56 48.81 -32.16
C TYR A 232 50.65 49.99 -33.11
N GLU A 233 50.90 51.20 -32.61
CA GLU A 233 51.01 52.40 -33.46
C GLU A 233 52.18 52.34 -34.46
N ASN A 234 53.21 51.54 -34.14
CA ASN A 234 54.40 51.36 -34.98
C ASN A 234 54.12 50.54 -36.26
N GLY A 235 52.92 49.98 -36.42
CA GLY A 235 52.51 49.14 -37.56
C GLY A 235 52.68 47.64 -37.33
N GLU A 236 53.06 47.20 -36.12
CA GLU A 236 53.21 45.79 -35.77
C GLU A 236 51.91 45.17 -35.26
N ILE A 237 51.68 43.90 -35.57
CA ILE A 237 50.58 43.09 -35.03
C ILE A 237 51.24 41.99 -34.22
N ASP A 238 50.85 41.87 -32.96
CA ASP A 238 51.29 40.79 -32.09
C ASP A 238 50.09 39.94 -31.66
N THR A 239 50.30 38.64 -31.56
CA THR A 239 49.28 37.66 -31.21
C THR A 239 49.80 36.80 -30.08
N ASP A 240 49.29 37.03 -28.87
CA ASP A 240 49.90 36.57 -27.60
C ASP A 240 50.19 35.07 -27.59
N ASN A 241 49.22 34.24 -28.01
CA ASN A 241 49.28 32.78 -27.89
C ASN A 241 49.19 32.02 -29.22
N PHE A 242 49.23 32.70 -30.38
CA PHE A 242 49.03 32.05 -31.67
C PHE A 242 49.95 32.62 -32.74
N LEU A 243 50.82 31.80 -33.33
CA LEU A 243 51.51 32.16 -34.57
C LEU A 243 50.61 31.83 -35.75
N ILE A 244 50.11 32.87 -36.44
CA ILE A 244 49.38 32.72 -37.70
C ILE A 244 50.24 33.32 -38.81
N ASP A 245 50.64 32.48 -39.77
CA ASP A 245 51.28 32.96 -40.99
C ASP A 245 50.24 33.68 -41.84
N ILE A 246 50.38 35.01 -41.96
CA ILE A 246 49.48 35.84 -42.78
C ILE A 246 49.84 35.63 -44.27
N PRO A 247 48.94 35.07 -45.09
CA PRO A 247 49.20 34.85 -46.51
C PRO A 247 49.45 36.16 -47.26
N GLU A 248 50.28 36.16 -48.31
CA GLU A 248 50.62 37.34 -49.11
C GLU A 248 49.43 38.00 -49.84
N THR A 249 48.24 37.40 -49.78
CA THR A 249 46.97 37.98 -50.28
C THR A 249 46.62 39.31 -49.62
N TRP A 250 47.26 39.66 -48.49
CA TRP A 250 47.15 41.00 -47.90
C TRP A 250 47.62 42.12 -48.85
N ASN A 251 48.49 41.83 -49.82
CA ASN A 251 48.93 42.81 -50.82
C ASN A 251 47.78 43.29 -51.72
N ASP A 252 46.90 42.38 -52.14
CA ASP A 252 45.74 42.72 -52.97
C ASP A 252 44.74 43.56 -52.17
N VAL A 253 44.56 43.22 -50.89
CA VAL A 253 43.74 43.98 -49.93
C VAL A 253 44.33 45.38 -49.71
N PHE A 254 45.65 45.49 -49.59
CA PHE A 254 46.36 46.77 -49.43
C PHE A 254 46.16 47.70 -50.63
N GLU A 255 46.30 47.20 -51.85
CA GLU A 255 46.06 47.98 -53.09
C GLU A 255 44.61 48.46 -53.22
N ASN A 256 43.65 47.68 -52.72
CA ASN A 256 42.24 48.08 -52.69
C ASN A 256 41.97 49.15 -51.62
N ILE A 257 42.56 49.02 -50.43
CA ILE A 257 42.37 49.97 -49.33
C ILE A 257 43.00 51.33 -49.65
N LEU A 258 44.14 51.36 -50.36
CA LEU A 258 44.82 52.61 -50.75
C LEU A 258 43.95 53.58 -51.56
N ARG A 259 42.87 53.10 -52.17
CA ARG A 259 41.93 53.90 -52.97
C ARG A 259 40.79 54.49 -52.14
N ASN A 260 40.74 54.18 -50.83
CA ASN A 260 39.66 54.59 -49.94
C ASN A 260 40.06 55.85 -49.14
N GLU A 261 39.17 56.84 -49.08
CA GLU A 261 39.39 58.10 -48.36
C GLU A 261 39.57 57.89 -46.84
N VAL A 262 39.06 56.77 -46.29
CA VAL A 262 39.14 56.41 -44.87
C VAL A 262 40.59 56.28 -44.35
N VAL A 263 41.56 56.01 -45.24
CA VAL A 263 42.97 55.82 -44.86
C VAL A 263 43.87 57.03 -45.11
N GLU A 264 43.34 58.16 -45.58
CA GLU A 264 44.14 59.36 -45.90
C GLU A 264 44.94 59.90 -44.71
N ASN A 265 44.42 59.73 -43.49
CA ASN A 265 45.04 60.21 -42.25
C ASN A 265 45.97 59.17 -41.59
N LEU A 266 46.22 58.03 -42.24
CA LEU A 266 47.07 56.96 -41.72
C LEU A 266 48.40 56.89 -42.46
N SER A 267 49.45 56.49 -41.75
CA SER A 267 50.73 56.21 -42.38
C SER A 267 50.66 54.94 -43.24
N ILE A 268 51.48 54.86 -44.28
CA ILE A 268 51.58 53.65 -45.14
C ILE A 268 51.83 52.38 -44.30
N LYS A 269 52.54 52.48 -43.17
CA LYS A 269 52.76 51.36 -42.25
C LYS A 269 51.46 50.90 -41.57
N GLN A 270 50.65 51.84 -41.09
CA GLN A 270 49.33 51.56 -40.52
C GLN A 270 48.35 51.01 -41.57
N ILE A 271 48.41 51.49 -42.82
CA ILE A 271 47.58 50.95 -43.90
C ILE A 271 47.97 49.50 -44.22
N LYS A 272 49.26 49.18 -44.28
CA LYS A 272 49.74 47.79 -44.42
C LYS A 272 49.33 46.91 -43.24
N GLN A 273 49.38 47.45 -42.03
CA GLN A 273 48.94 46.78 -40.81
C GLN A 273 47.44 46.44 -40.89
N ILE A 274 46.59 47.39 -41.29
CA ILE A 274 45.15 47.16 -41.46
C ILE A 274 44.87 46.11 -42.53
N ALA A 275 45.56 46.14 -43.68
CA ALA A 275 45.39 45.12 -44.72
C ALA A 275 45.72 43.71 -44.23
N LYS A 276 46.81 43.56 -43.47
CA LYS A 276 47.19 42.30 -42.81
C LYS A 276 46.17 41.88 -41.75
N LEU A 277 45.64 42.83 -40.98
CA LEU A 277 44.64 42.58 -39.95
C LEU A 277 43.33 42.06 -40.55
N ILE A 278 42.88 42.59 -41.68
CA ILE A 278 41.65 42.14 -42.37
C ILE A 278 41.80 40.71 -42.89
N VAL A 279 42.97 40.34 -43.42
CA VAL A 279 43.25 38.95 -43.82
C VAL A 279 43.31 38.04 -42.58
N LEU A 280 43.92 38.50 -41.49
CA LEU A 280 43.99 37.77 -40.22
C LEU A 280 42.60 37.51 -39.64
N THR A 281 41.74 38.52 -39.53
CA THR A 281 40.36 38.36 -39.03
C THR A 281 39.53 37.45 -39.93
N SER A 282 39.72 37.52 -41.24
CA SER A 282 39.06 36.61 -42.20
C SER A 282 39.45 35.14 -41.95
N ILE A 283 40.73 34.87 -41.67
CA ILE A 283 41.24 33.52 -41.34
C ILE A 283 40.67 33.05 -39.99
N LEU A 284 40.66 33.92 -38.99
CA LEU A 284 40.11 33.62 -37.67
C LEU A 284 38.60 33.29 -37.76
N HIS A 285 37.85 34.07 -38.54
CA HIS A 285 36.44 33.81 -38.81
C HIS A 285 36.21 32.50 -39.57
N ALA A 286 36.99 32.21 -40.62
CA ALA A 286 36.87 30.97 -41.39
C ALA A 286 37.11 29.72 -40.52
N ASN A 287 38.01 29.83 -39.53
CA ASN A 287 38.33 28.75 -38.58
C ASN A 287 37.43 28.74 -37.33
N SER A 288 36.43 29.63 -37.23
CA SER A 288 35.55 29.76 -36.07
C SER A 288 36.30 29.97 -34.74
N LEU A 289 37.44 30.66 -34.79
CA LEU A 289 38.24 30.98 -33.61
C LEU A 289 37.73 32.29 -32.99
N GLU A 290 37.49 32.29 -31.68
CA GLU A 290 37.15 33.51 -30.96
C GLU A 290 38.42 34.36 -30.76
N TYR A 291 38.32 35.65 -31.05
CA TYR A 291 39.45 36.57 -30.94
C TYR A 291 39.03 37.93 -30.36
N GLU A 292 40.01 38.65 -29.82
CA GLU A 292 39.86 40.00 -29.28
C GLU A 292 40.90 40.92 -29.91
N LEU A 293 40.46 42.08 -30.39
CA LEU A 293 41.34 43.09 -30.99
C LEU A 293 41.55 44.24 -30.00
N THR A 294 42.80 44.54 -29.69
CA THR A 294 43.17 45.70 -28.87
C THR A 294 44.04 46.64 -29.69
N PHE A 295 43.56 47.87 -29.92
CA PHE A 295 44.26 48.89 -30.70
C PHE A 295 44.90 49.95 -29.80
N GLU A 296 46.15 50.31 -30.08
CA GLU A 296 46.77 51.49 -29.44
C GLU A 296 46.28 52.81 -30.05
N SER A 297 46.00 52.82 -31.36
CA SER A 297 45.59 54.02 -32.09
C SER A 297 44.09 54.01 -32.41
N GLU A 298 43.35 54.99 -31.88
CA GLU A 298 41.91 55.16 -32.15
C GLU A 298 41.61 55.39 -33.64
N ASN A 299 42.52 56.06 -34.36
CA ASN A 299 42.38 56.29 -35.80
C ASN A 299 42.51 54.98 -36.61
N SER A 300 43.43 54.10 -36.20
CA SER A 300 43.60 52.79 -36.85
C SER A 300 42.42 51.86 -36.55
N GLN A 301 41.86 51.94 -35.34
CA GLN A 301 40.66 51.21 -34.95
C GLN A 301 39.44 51.62 -35.78
N LYS A 302 39.18 52.93 -35.93
CA LYS A 302 38.06 53.45 -36.73
C LYS A 302 38.19 53.03 -38.19
N ALA A 303 39.38 53.21 -38.78
CA ALA A 303 39.63 52.84 -40.15
C ALA A 303 39.45 51.33 -40.39
N PHE A 304 39.92 50.48 -39.47
CA PHE A 304 39.71 49.03 -39.56
C PHE A 304 38.21 48.67 -39.58
N TYR A 305 37.41 49.14 -38.62
CA TYR A 305 35.98 48.79 -38.58
C TYR A 305 35.17 49.33 -39.77
N GLU A 306 35.52 50.51 -40.30
CA GLU A 306 34.87 51.05 -41.50
C GLU A 306 35.22 50.24 -42.76
N LEU A 307 36.48 49.80 -42.88
CA LEU A 307 36.93 48.98 -44.01
C LEU A 307 36.45 47.53 -43.93
N ASP A 308 36.46 46.94 -42.74
CA ASP A 308 35.98 45.57 -42.51
C ASP A 308 34.48 45.45 -42.81
N LYS A 309 33.70 46.47 -42.47
CA LYS A 309 32.28 46.56 -42.83
C LYS A 309 32.05 46.80 -44.33
N ALA A 310 32.96 47.51 -45.00
CA ALA A 310 32.86 47.75 -46.44
C ALA A 310 33.29 46.54 -47.29
N MET A 311 34.06 45.61 -46.70
CA MET A 311 34.59 44.42 -47.37
C MET A 311 33.95 43.09 -46.91
N SER A 312 33.15 43.08 -45.84
CA SER A 312 32.22 41.99 -45.47
C SER A 312 30.95 41.99 -46.30
#